data_AF-A0AAV1VGW2-F1
#
_entry.id   AF-A0AAV1VGW2-F1
#
_cell.length_a   1.000
_cell.length_b   1.000
_cell.length_c   1.000
_cell.angle_alpha   90.00
_cell.angle_beta   90.00
_cell.angle_gamma   90.00
#
_symmetry.space_group_name_H-M   'P 1'
#
loop_
_entity.id
_entity.type
_entity.pdbx_description
1 polymer ?
#
loop_
_entity_poly.entity_id
_entity_poly.type
_entity_poly.pdbx_seq_one_letter_code
_entity_poly.pdbx_strand_id
1 'polypeptide(L)'
;MCRVVLLNQTQYVNHQLGAGLPRIPGRGISAPPDEITRPTSVHVAVVQQLLNQIAPATRESPLMEVEEEERRSLHDHGDPCVPESFFDRVTQGLRNDLEHERNRRLQMADTVSKHRAEFAFAQLENERSLTSLRDELRVARGIVDRSRAEITALQTLVDAHHREHKALCEMLERKGVLLWKKQRTNGTA
;
A
#
# COMPACT_ATOMS: atom_id res chain seq x y z
N MET A 1 -18.31 -21.83 35.45
CA MET A 1 -16.89 -21.44 35.43
C MET A 1 -16.40 -20.82 34.10
N CYS A 2 -17.27 -20.47 33.13
CA CYS A 2 -16.83 -20.02 31.79
C CYS A 2 -17.00 -18.50 31.50
N ARG A 3 -17.55 -17.70 32.41
CA ARG A 3 -17.76 -16.25 32.19
C ARG A 3 -16.61 -15.36 32.66
N VAL A 4 -15.77 -15.83 33.58
CA VAL A 4 -14.67 -15.03 34.17
C VAL A 4 -13.45 -14.96 33.25
N VAL A 5 -13.28 -15.94 32.36
CA VAL A 5 -12.12 -15.98 31.43
C VAL A 5 -12.26 -14.99 30.27
N LEU A 6 -13.49 -14.73 29.80
CA LEU A 6 -13.75 -13.81 28.68
C LEU A 6 -13.57 -12.33 29.07
N LEU A 7 -13.87 -11.95 30.30
CA LEU A 7 -13.70 -10.57 30.78
C LEU A 7 -12.23 -10.15 30.86
N ASN A 8 -11.33 -11.08 31.21
CA ASN A 8 -9.91 -10.78 31.35
C ASN A 8 -9.21 -10.53 29.99
N GLN A 9 -9.67 -11.19 28.92
CA GLN A 9 -9.13 -10.98 27.58
C GLN A 9 -9.53 -9.63 26.97
N THR A 10 -10.75 -9.13 27.25
CA THR A 10 -11.19 -7.82 26.75
C THR A 10 -10.50 -6.63 27.40
N GLN A 11 -10.05 -6.76 28.66
CA GLN A 11 -9.31 -5.69 29.33
C GLN A 11 -7.87 -5.56 28.81
N TYR A 12 -7.24 -6.67 28.42
CA TYR A 12 -5.90 -6.68 27.84
C TYR A 12 -5.83 -5.94 26.49
N VAL A 13 -6.86 -6.08 25.64
CA VAL A 13 -6.91 -5.39 24.33
C VAL A 13 -7.15 -3.88 24.49
N ASN A 14 -7.99 -3.47 25.46
CA ASN A 14 -8.27 -2.04 25.68
C ASN A 14 -7.07 -1.29 26.27
N HIS A 15 -6.17 -1.96 27.01
CA HIS A 15 -4.93 -1.33 27.48
C HIS A 15 -3.91 -1.08 26.35
N GLN A 16 -3.92 -1.90 25.29
CA GLN A 16 -3.06 -1.65 24.12
C GLN A 16 -3.61 -0.55 23.20
N LEU A 17 -4.93 -0.36 23.14
CA LEU A 17 -5.57 0.68 22.33
C LEU A 17 -5.54 2.08 22.97
N GLY A 18 -5.24 2.17 24.27
CA GLY A 18 -5.06 3.44 25.00
C GLY A 18 -3.66 4.05 24.87
N ALA A 19 -2.68 3.28 24.42
CA ALA A 19 -1.39 3.82 24.01
C ALA A 19 -1.57 4.45 22.62
N GLY A 20 -1.69 5.78 22.59
CA GLY A 20 -1.99 6.56 21.40
C GLY A 20 -1.31 6.01 20.15
N LEU A 21 -2.14 5.64 19.16
CA LEU A 21 -1.68 5.20 17.86
C LEU A 21 -0.64 6.21 17.36
N PRO A 22 0.56 5.79 16.96
CA PRO A 22 1.53 6.69 16.38
C PRO A 22 0.84 7.36 15.19
N ARG A 23 0.75 8.68 15.28
CA ARG A 23 0.18 9.54 14.24
C ARG A 23 1.09 9.41 13.04
N ILE A 24 0.81 8.45 12.16
CA ILE A 24 1.56 8.24 10.93
C ILE A 24 1.40 9.54 10.14
N PRO A 25 2.45 10.35 9.94
CA PRO A 25 2.34 11.52 9.09
C PRO A 25 1.92 11.00 7.72
N GLY A 26 0.81 11.51 7.21
CA GLY A 26 0.29 11.19 5.88
C GLY A 26 1.36 11.50 4.86
N ARG A 27 2.14 10.47 4.53
CA ARG A 27 3.16 10.51 3.49
C ARG A 27 2.37 10.62 2.19
N GLY A 28 2.16 11.85 1.73
CA GLY A 28 1.69 12.11 0.38
C GLY A 28 2.57 11.29 -0.55
N ILE A 29 1.95 10.32 -1.21
CA ILE A 29 2.60 9.54 -2.25
C ILE A 29 2.72 10.52 -3.41
N SER A 30 3.80 11.31 -3.42
CA SER A 30 4.21 12.00 -4.64
C SER A 30 4.31 10.93 -5.70
N ALA A 31 3.56 11.13 -6.80
CA ALA A 31 3.64 10.29 -7.96
C ALA A 31 5.13 10.09 -8.32
N PRO A 32 5.57 8.85 -8.62
CA PRO A 32 6.94 8.63 -9.03
C PRO A 32 7.23 9.53 -10.24
N PRO A 33 8.40 10.20 -10.30
CA PRO A 33 8.78 10.93 -11.49
C PRO A 33 8.72 9.97 -12.68
N ASP A 34 8.04 10.38 -13.74
CA ASP A 34 7.98 9.66 -15.02
C ASP A 34 9.40 9.58 -15.63
N GLU A 35 10.23 8.67 -15.13
CA GLU A 35 11.57 8.38 -15.65
C GLU A 35 11.54 7.51 -16.92
N ILE A 36 10.35 7.18 -17.44
CA ILE A 36 10.18 6.32 -18.63
C ILE A 36 10.37 7.11 -19.95
N THR A 37 10.65 8.42 -19.89
CA THR A 37 10.87 9.21 -21.11
C THR A 37 12.34 9.60 -21.28
N ARG A 38 13.19 8.63 -21.68
CA ARG A 38 14.24 8.78 -22.73
C ARG A 38 15.29 7.67 -22.67
N PRO A 39 15.05 6.48 -23.28
CA PRO A 39 16.12 5.59 -23.70
C PRO A 39 16.80 6.05 -25.01
N THR A 40 16.36 7.18 -25.57
CA THR A 40 16.84 7.71 -26.86
C THR A 40 18.27 8.27 -26.78
N SER A 41 18.75 8.70 -25.60
CA SER A 41 20.06 9.34 -25.49
C SER A 41 21.23 8.38 -25.70
N VAL A 42 21.14 7.13 -25.21
CA VAL A 42 22.24 6.16 -25.30
C VAL A 42 22.42 5.67 -26.74
N HIS A 43 21.32 5.36 -27.44
CA HIS A 43 21.38 4.90 -28.84
C HIS A 43 21.85 6.02 -29.77
N VAL A 44 21.38 7.26 -29.56
CA VAL A 44 21.85 8.42 -30.33
C VAL A 44 23.33 8.68 -30.05
N ALA A 45 23.79 8.57 -28.80
CA ALA A 45 25.19 8.76 -28.46
C ALA A 45 26.10 7.69 -29.10
N VAL A 46 25.70 6.41 -29.09
CA VAL A 46 26.47 5.32 -29.70
C VAL A 46 26.51 5.45 -31.23
N VAL A 47 25.38 5.78 -31.87
CA VAL A 47 25.33 6.03 -33.33
C VAL A 47 26.18 7.25 -33.70
N GLN A 48 26.10 8.34 -32.93
CA GLN A 48 26.91 9.53 -33.16
C GLN A 48 28.41 9.25 -32.96
N GLN A 49 28.77 8.45 -31.96
CA GLN A 49 30.15 8.06 -31.69
C GLN A 49 30.72 7.13 -32.78
N LEU A 50 29.89 6.25 -33.35
CA LEU A 50 30.28 5.39 -34.46
C LEU A 50 30.45 6.19 -35.76
N LEU A 51 29.55 7.14 -36.05
CA LEU A 51 29.65 8.03 -37.21
C LEU A 51 30.92 8.91 -37.16
N ASN A 52 31.27 9.40 -35.97
CA ASN A 52 32.47 10.22 -35.78
C ASN A 52 33.78 9.44 -35.97
N GLN A 53 33.77 8.11 -35.81
CA GLN A 53 34.95 7.26 -36.04
C GLN A 53 35.16 6.91 -37.53
N ILE A 54 34.10 6.97 -38.35
CA ILE A 54 34.15 6.64 -39.78
C ILE A 54 34.48 7.88 -40.65
N ALA A 55 34.22 9.09 -40.14
CA ALA A 55 34.40 10.35 -40.86
C ALA A 55 35.84 10.68 -41.34
N PRO A 56 36.97 10.28 -40.69
CA PRO A 56 38.29 10.72 -41.15
C PRO A 56 38.84 9.97 -42.38
N ALA A 57 38.14 8.97 -42.95
CA ALA A 57 38.62 8.20 -44.09
C ALA A 57 38.23 8.77 -45.48
N THR A 58 37.43 9.84 -45.56
CA THR A 58 36.87 10.33 -46.85
C THR A 58 37.19 11.79 -47.18
N ARG A 59 38.15 12.40 -46.47
CA ARG A 59 38.66 13.72 -46.82
C ARG A 59 40.18 13.70 -46.68
N GLU A 60 40.87 13.49 -47.79
CA GLU A 60 42.04 14.27 -48.24
C GLU A 60 42.39 13.80 -49.66
N SER A 61 41.94 14.56 -50.67
CA SER A 61 42.54 14.55 -51.99
C SER A 61 42.63 16.00 -52.45
N PRO A 62 43.80 16.66 -52.33
CA PRO A 62 44.01 17.97 -52.92
C PRO A 62 44.35 17.80 -54.41
N LEU A 63 43.56 18.44 -55.26
CA LEU A 63 43.88 18.64 -56.68
C LEU A 63 45.12 19.55 -56.80
N MET A 64 46.16 18.96 -57.38
CA MET A 64 47.35 19.46 -58.08
C MET A 64 47.59 20.98 -58.22
N GLU A 65 48.86 21.39 -58.04
CA GLU A 65 49.66 22.08 -59.07
C GLU A 65 51.19 21.92 -58.84
N VAL A 66 51.84 21.16 -59.75
CA VAL A 66 53.18 21.28 -60.41
C VAL A 66 54.44 21.65 -59.60
N GLU A 67 55.40 20.72 -59.48
CA GLU A 67 56.71 20.73 -60.16
C GLU A 67 57.48 19.39 -59.98
N GLU A 68 58.42 19.15 -60.88
CA GLU A 68 58.88 17.87 -61.41
C GLU A 68 60.04 17.22 -60.63
N GLU A 69 60.14 15.89 -60.78
CA GLU A 69 61.35 15.07 -60.72
C GLU A 69 61.95 14.70 -59.34
N GLU A 70 61.84 13.42 -58.97
CA GLU A 70 62.99 12.49 -58.86
C GLU A 70 62.77 11.36 -57.80
N ARG A 71 62.89 10.11 -58.28
CA ARG A 71 63.19 8.85 -57.55
C ARG A 71 62.08 8.12 -56.75
N ARG A 72 61.39 7.23 -57.49
CA ARG A 72 61.33 5.77 -57.26
C ARG A 72 61.58 5.29 -55.81
N SER A 73 60.51 4.99 -55.08
CA SER A 73 60.49 3.87 -54.13
C SER A 73 59.04 3.45 -53.83
N LEU A 74 58.70 2.23 -54.23
CA LEU A 74 57.51 1.45 -53.86
C LEU A 74 56.15 2.17 -53.84
N HIS A 75 55.51 2.17 -55.01
CA HIS A 75 54.06 1.94 -55.07
C HIS A 75 53.74 0.57 -54.46
N ASP A 76 53.44 0.55 -53.16
CA ASP A 76 52.59 -0.48 -52.55
C ASP A 76 51.90 0.13 -51.32
N HIS A 77 51.20 1.26 -51.53
CA HIS A 77 50.19 1.72 -50.60
C HIS A 77 48.89 1.05 -51.04
N GLY A 78 48.76 -0.23 -50.69
CA GLY A 78 47.48 -0.92 -50.72
C GLY A 78 46.51 -0.15 -49.83
N ASP A 79 45.68 0.66 -50.48
CA ASP A 79 44.52 1.30 -49.88
C ASP A 79 43.77 0.21 -49.10
N PRO A 80 43.59 0.31 -47.77
CA PRO A 80 42.92 -0.72 -47.01
C PRO A 80 41.44 -0.67 -47.39
N CYS A 81 41.09 -1.35 -48.49
CA CYS A 81 39.72 -1.64 -48.86
C CYS A 81 39.14 -2.44 -47.69
N VAL A 82 38.48 -1.74 -46.77
CA VAL A 82 37.69 -2.36 -45.72
C VAL A 82 36.73 -3.30 -46.44
N PRO A 83 36.81 -4.62 -46.20
CA PRO A 83 35.99 -5.57 -46.94
C PRO A 83 34.53 -5.19 -46.74
N GLU A 84 33.74 -5.07 -47.80
CA GLU A 84 32.31 -4.74 -47.74
C GLU A 84 31.56 -5.65 -46.74
N SER A 85 32.01 -6.91 -46.63
CA SER A 85 31.58 -7.90 -45.63
C SER A 85 31.76 -7.51 -44.14
N PHE A 86 32.61 -6.52 -43.82
CA PHE A 86 32.78 -6.00 -42.47
C PHE A 86 31.58 -5.17 -42.04
N PHE A 87 31.10 -4.27 -42.91
CA PHE A 87 29.92 -3.46 -42.64
C PHE A 87 28.66 -4.31 -42.55
N ASP A 88 28.54 -5.36 -43.37
CA ASP A 88 27.44 -6.31 -43.27
C ASP A 88 27.42 -7.04 -41.91
N ARG A 89 28.59 -7.50 -41.44
CA ARG A 89 28.71 -8.16 -40.13
C ARG A 89 28.38 -7.23 -38.98
N VAL A 90 28.87 -6.00 -39.01
CA VAL A 90 28.57 -4.99 -37.98
C VAL A 90 27.09 -4.64 -37.99
N THR A 91 26.50 -4.45 -39.17
CA THR A 91 25.07 -4.14 -39.32
C THR A 91 24.19 -5.30 -38.84
N GLN A 92 24.56 -6.54 -39.17
CA GLN A 92 23.84 -7.72 -38.70
C GLN A 92 23.96 -7.90 -37.18
N GLY A 93 25.13 -7.64 -36.60
CA GLY A 93 25.34 -7.65 -35.15
C GLY A 93 24.43 -6.65 -34.44
N LEU A 94 24.42 -5.40 -34.89
CA LEU A 94 23.55 -4.35 -34.34
C LEU A 94 22.06 -4.70 -34.47
N ARG A 95 21.66 -5.30 -35.59
CA ARG A 95 20.27 -5.77 -35.77
C ARG A 95 19.89 -6.83 -34.73
N ASN A 96 20.76 -7.82 -34.52
CA ASN A 96 20.52 -8.89 -33.55
C ASN A 96 20.46 -8.33 -32.12
N ASP A 97 21.37 -7.41 -31.77
CA ASP A 97 21.39 -6.78 -30.44
C ASP A 97 20.13 -5.96 -30.18
N LEU A 98 19.66 -5.20 -31.17
CA LEU A 98 18.42 -4.43 -31.08
C LEU A 98 17.19 -5.34 -30.95
N GLU A 99 17.16 -6.46 -31.68
CA GLU A 99 16.07 -7.42 -31.57
C GLU A 99 16.07 -8.12 -30.21
N HIS A 100 17.25 -8.50 -29.71
CA HIS A 100 17.39 -9.08 -28.38
C HIS A 100 16.94 -8.11 -27.28
N GLU A 101 17.37 -6.85 -27.34
CA GLU A 101 16.98 -5.82 -26.37
C GLU A 101 15.48 -5.49 -26.48
N ARG A 102 14.93 -5.45 -27.70
CA ARG A 102 13.47 -5.31 -27.92
C ARG A 102 12.72 -6.43 -27.22
N ASN A 103 13.13 -7.68 -27.42
CA ASN A 103 12.47 -8.84 -26.81
C ASN A 103 12.58 -8.84 -25.28
N ARG A 104 13.76 -8.48 -24.75
CA ARG A 104 13.97 -8.30 -23.31
C ARG A 104 13.03 -7.24 -22.73
N ARG A 105 12.91 -6.08 -23.40
CA ARG A 105 12.01 -5.00 -22.97
C ARG A 105 10.54 -5.40 -23.02
N LEU A 106 10.12 -6.13 -24.05
CA LEU A 106 8.75 -6.64 -24.13
C LEU A 106 8.45 -7.59 -22.96
N GLN A 107 9.36 -8.53 -22.67
CA GLN A 107 9.21 -9.44 -21.53
C GLN A 107 9.13 -8.67 -20.20
N MET A 108 9.96 -7.63 -20.02
CA MET A 108 9.90 -6.78 -18.82
C MET A 108 8.60 -5.97 -18.74
N ALA A 109 8.11 -5.45 -19.87
CA ALA A 109 6.85 -4.72 -19.91
C ALA A 109 5.68 -5.62 -19.51
N ASP A 110 5.67 -6.86 -19.98
CA ASP A 110 4.65 -7.85 -19.63
C ASP A 110 4.69 -8.22 -18.14
N THR A 111 5.88 -8.42 -17.54
CA THR A 111 5.99 -8.72 -16.11
C THR A 111 5.56 -7.54 -15.24
N VAL A 112 5.95 -6.31 -15.59
CA VAL A 112 5.51 -5.10 -14.89
C VAL A 112 3.99 -4.92 -15.01
N SER A 113 3.42 -5.14 -16.19
CA SER A 113 1.97 -5.09 -16.43
C SER A 113 1.23 -6.10 -15.55
N LYS A 114 1.72 -7.33 -15.49
CA LYS A 114 1.17 -8.40 -14.64
C LYS A 114 1.20 -8.03 -13.16
N HIS A 115 2.35 -7.60 -12.64
CA HIS A 115 2.47 -7.21 -11.23
C HIS A 115 1.60 -5.99 -10.89
N ARG A 116 1.47 -5.03 -11.80
CA ARG A 116 0.58 -3.89 -11.62
C ARG A 116 -0.88 -4.33 -11.52
N ALA A 117 -1.31 -5.28 -12.35
CA ALA A 117 -2.66 -5.84 -12.28
C ALA A 117 -2.88 -6.61 -10.97
N GLU A 118 -1.95 -7.49 -10.60
CA GLU A 118 -1.99 -8.24 -9.33
C GLU A 118 -2.11 -7.30 -8.11
N PHE A 119 -1.32 -6.23 -8.09
CA PHE A 119 -1.39 -5.21 -7.05
C PHE A 119 -2.75 -4.50 -7.01
N ALA A 120 -3.29 -4.11 -8.17
CA ALA A 120 -4.59 -3.46 -8.26
C ALA A 120 -5.73 -4.38 -7.77
N PHE A 121 -5.68 -5.68 -8.10
CA PHE A 121 -6.65 -6.66 -7.60
C PHE A 121 -6.56 -6.82 -6.08
N ALA A 122 -5.34 -6.99 -5.55
CA ALA A 122 -5.12 -7.10 -4.11
C ALA A 122 -5.63 -5.84 -3.37
N GLN A 123 -5.43 -4.65 -3.95
CA GLN A 123 -5.95 -3.41 -3.39
C GLN A 123 -7.48 -3.39 -3.35
N LEU A 124 -8.15 -3.76 -4.44
CA LEU A 124 -9.62 -3.81 -4.50
C LEU A 124 -10.21 -4.82 -3.53
N GLU A 125 -9.59 -5.99 -3.37
CA GLU A 125 -10.03 -7.00 -2.40
C GLU A 125 -9.90 -6.49 -0.96
N ASN A 126 -8.81 -5.79 -0.66
CA ASN A 126 -8.59 -5.19 0.64
C ASN A 126 -9.63 -4.09 0.94
N GLU A 127 -9.94 -3.23 -0.03
CA GLU A 127 -10.99 -2.20 0.09
C GLU A 127 -12.39 -2.81 0.31
N ARG A 128 -12.72 -3.89 -0.40
CA ARG A 128 -13.96 -4.64 -0.19
C ARG A 128 -14.03 -5.24 1.22
N SER A 129 -12.94 -5.87 1.66
CA SER A 129 -12.84 -6.46 3.00
C SER A 129 -13.01 -5.41 4.10
N LEU A 130 -12.34 -4.26 3.96
CA LEU A 130 -12.48 -3.13 4.89
C LEU A 130 -13.90 -2.57 4.92
N THR A 131 -14.58 -2.51 3.77
CA THR A 131 -15.97 -2.08 3.68
C THR A 131 -16.90 -3.06 4.40
N SER A 132 -16.73 -4.37 4.17
CA SER A 132 -17.48 -5.43 4.87
C SER A 132 -17.31 -5.33 6.38
N LEU A 133 -16.07 -5.20 6.86
CA LEU A 133 -15.79 -5.04 8.30
C LEU A 133 -16.43 -3.79 8.89
N ARG A 134 -16.47 -2.68 8.13
CA ARG A 134 -17.12 -1.45 8.57
C ARG A 134 -18.63 -1.62 8.73
N ASP A 135 -19.26 -2.35 7.82
CA ASP A 135 -20.69 -2.66 7.91
C ASP A 135 -21.03 -3.59 9.07
N GLU A 136 -20.23 -4.63 9.31
CA GLU A 136 -20.35 -5.48 10.49
C GLU A 136 -20.19 -4.69 11.79
N LEU A 137 -19.19 -3.80 11.85
CA LEU A 137 -18.98 -2.93 13.01
C LEU A 137 -20.17 -2.00 13.26
N ARG A 138 -20.77 -1.47 12.20
CA ARG A 138 -21.98 -0.64 12.28
C ARG A 138 -23.16 -1.44 12.87
N VAL A 139 -23.36 -2.68 12.43
CA VAL A 139 -24.39 -3.58 12.97
C VAL A 139 -24.12 -3.89 14.44
N ALA A 140 -22.89 -4.28 14.78
CA ALA A 140 -22.48 -4.60 16.15
C ALA A 140 -22.69 -3.41 17.10
N ARG A 141 -22.32 -2.19 16.67
CA ARG A 141 -22.58 -0.97 17.44
C ARG A 141 -24.09 -0.78 17.69
N GLY A 142 -24.92 -0.96 16.67
CA GLY A 142 -26.38 -0.87 16.82
C GLY A 142 -26.95 -1.88 17.82
N ILE A 143 -26.41 -3.09 17.87
CA ILE A 143 -26.78 -4.11 18.87
C ILE A 143 -26.38 -3.65 20.27
N VAL A 144 -25.15 -3.17 20.45
CA VAL A 144 -24.67 -2.66 21.75
C VAL A 144 -25.52 -1.50 22.25
N ASP A 145 -25.87 -0.55 21.39
CA ASP A 145 -26.70 0.60 21.74
C ASP A 145 -28.11 0.15 22.19
N ARG A 146 -28.69 -0.84 21.49
CA ARG A 146 -29.97 -1.45 21.88
C ARG A 146 -29.89 -2.13 23.24
N SER A 147 -28.89 -2.98 23.46
CA SER A 147 -28.69 -3.67 24.73
C SER A 147 -28.45 -2.67 25.87
N ARG A 148 -27.73 -1.57 25.61
CA ARG A 148 -27.54 -0.51 26.59
C ARG A 148 -28.86 0.15 26.99
N ALA A 149 -29.73 0.43 26.02
CA ALA A 149 -31.06 0.98 26.29
C ALA A 149 -31.92 0.02 27.14
N GLU A 150 -31.90 -1.28 26.83
CA GLU A 150 -32.60 -2.31 27.60
C GLU A 150 -32.08 -2.40 29.04
N ILE A 151 -30.75 -2.37 29.24
CA ILE A 151 -30.15 -2.35 30.58
C ILE A 151 -30.62 -1.13 31.36
N THR A 152 -30.63 0.06 30.76
CA THR A 152 -31.12 1.27 31.42
C THR A 152 -32.60 1.16 31.78
N ALA A 153 -33.44 0.60 30.90
CA ALA A 153 -34.85 0.38 31.21
C ALA A 153 -35.03 -0.58 32.40
N LEU A 154 -34.31 -1.71 32.41
CA LEU A 154 -34.34 -2.67 33.51
C LEU A 154 -33.84 -2.05 34.83
N GLN A 155 -32.80 -1.23 34.79
CA GLN A 155 -32.31 -0.50 35.97
C GLN A 155 -33.41 0.40 36.55
N THR A 156 -34.09 1.19 35.71
CA THR A 156 -35.18 2.06 36.17
C THR A 156 -36.34 1.27 36.80
N LEU A 157 -36.64 0.08 36.28
CA LEU A 157 -37.67 -0.80 36.82
C LEU A 157 -37.27 -1.37 38.19
N VAL A 158 -36.02 -1.83 38.32
CA VAL A 158 -35.48 -2.33 39.59
C VAL A 158 -35.48 -1.22 40.64
N ASP A 159 -35.08 0.00 40.28
CA ASP A 159 -35.09 1.14 41.19
C ASP A 159 -36.50 1.52 41.64
N ALA A 160 -37.49 1.42 40.75
CA ALA A 160 -38.89 1.64 41.09
C ALA A 160 -39.40 0.58 42.07
N HIS A 161 -39.16 -0.70 41.79
CA HIS A 161 -39.54 -1.79 42.69
C HIS A 161 -38.84 -1.70 44.05
N HIS A 162 -37.56 -1.30 44.07
CA HIS A 162 -36.83 -1.07 45.31
C HIS A 162 -37.46 0.03 46.16
N ARG A 163 -37.88 1.14 45.53
CA ARG A 163 -38.60 2.24 46.22
C ARG A 163 -39.94 1.77 46.78
N GLU A 164 -40.71 0.99 46.03
CA GLU A 164 -41.98 0.42 46.49
C GLU A 164 -41.79 -0.53 47.67
N HIS A 165 -40.83 -1.46 47.57
CA HIS A 165 -40.51 -2.39 48.64
C HIS A 165 -40.09 -1.65 49.92
N LYS A 166 -39.25 -0.62 49.79
CA LYS A 166 -38.86 0.23 50.91
C LYS A 166 -40.07 0.90 51.57
N ALA A 167 -40.98 1.46 50.78
CA ALA A 167 -42.20 2.10 51.30
C ALA A 167 -43.11 1.10 52.04
N LEU A 168 -43.23 -0.13 51.54
CA LEU A 168 -43.99 -1.19 52.20
C LEU A 168 -43.36 -1.59 53.54
N CYS A 169 -42.03 -1.76 53.59
CA CYS A 169 -41.31 -2.04 54.83
C CYS A 169 -41.55 -0.94 55.87
N GLU A 170 -41.40 0.34 55.49
CA GLU A 170 -41.65 1.47 56.39
C GLU A 170 -43.11 1.49 56.91
N MET A 171 -44.10 1.18 56.07
CA MET A 171 -45.50 1.10 56.50
C MET A 171 -45.71 -0.04 57.51
N LEU A 172 -45.10 -1.21 57.27
CA LEU A 172 -45.20 -2.36 58.17
C LEU A 172 -44.52 -2.10 59.51
N GLU A 173 -43.35 -1.45 59.52
CA GLU A 173 -42.69 -1.03 60.76
C GLU A 173 -43.58 -0.09 61.58
N ARG A 174 -44.18 0.93 60.94
CA ARG A 174 -45.12 1.86 61.61
C ARG A 174 -46.34 1.14 62.18
N LYS A 175 -46.91 0.17 61.46
CA LYS A 175 -48.08 -0.62 61.93
C LYS A 175 -47.70 -1.67 62.99
N GLY A 176 -46.53 -2.28 62.89
CA GLY A 176 -46.01 -3.25 63.87
C GLY A 176 -45.80 -2.61 65.26
N VAL A 177 -45.33 -1.36 65.30
CA VAL A 177 -45.25 -0.56 66.53
C VAL A 177 -46.63 -0.35 67.16
N LEU A 178 -47.69 -0.17 66.34
CA LEU A 178 -49.07 -0.06 66.84
C LEU A 178 -49.58 -1.40 67.40
N LEU A 179 -49.26 -2.51 66.74
CA LEU A 179 -49.69 -3.85 67.18
C LEU A 179 -49.02 -4.24 68.52
N TRP A 180 -47.72 -3.94 68.67
CA TRP A 180 -46.97 -4.28 69.88
C TRP A 180 -47.35 -3.41 71.08
N LYS A 181 -47.77 -2.15 70.87
CA LYS A 181 -48.29 -1.28 71.95
C LYS A 181 -49.64 -1.72 72.50
N LYS A 182 -50.51 -2.33 71.68
CA LYS A 182 -51.88 -2.70 72.08
C LYS A 182 -51.95 -3.96 72.95
N GLN A 183 -50.98 -4.86 72.86
CA GLN A 183 -50.92 -6.05 73.72
C GLN A 183 -50.41 -5.77 75.15
N ARG A 184 -49.69 -4.65 75.37
CA ARG A 184 -49.07 -4.35 76.68
C ARG A 184 -50.02 -3.70 77.71
N THR A 185 -51.26 -3.36 77.32
CA THR A 185 -52.22 -2.64 78.17
C THR A 185 -53.35 -3.52 78.74
N ASN A 186 -53.42 -4.81 78.39
CA ASN A 186 -54.50 -5.70 78.82
C ASN A 186 -54.09 -6.70 79.93
N GLY A 187 -52.95 -6.48 80.60
CA GLY A 187 -52.36 -7.39 81.58
C GLY A 187 -52.23 -6.80 82.99
N THR A 188 -53.18 -5.99 83.42
CA THR A 188 -53.30 -5.57 84.83
C THR A 188 -54.77 -5.64 85.23
N ALA A 189 -55.17 -6.81 85.72
CA ALA A 189 -56.37 -7.04 86.51
C ALA A 189 -56.00 -8.07 87.58
#